data_AF-A7WPD9-F1
#
_entry.id   AF-A7WPD9-F1
#
_cell.length_a   1.000
_cell.length_b   1.000
_cell.length_c   1.000
_cell.angle_alpha   90.00
_cell.angle_beta   90.00
_cell.angle_gamma   90.00
#
_symmetry.space_group_name_H-M   'P 1'
#
loop_
_entity.id
_entity.type
_entity.pdbx_description
1 polymer ?
#
loop_
_entity_poly.entity_id
_entity_poly.type
_entity_poly.pdbx_seq_one_letter_code
_entity_poly.pdbx_strand_id
1 'polypeptide(L)'
;MDANALLRCFAGTIDQDSNVRHAAERQLTEASKTPGFLGASLEIIASNEVPENIKLSASLYFKNKISYGWNSNNYVGKNELLVFEVDNDEKPVIKDMLIQTMVSCASQNSSCVRILKPALTVIINAEYTAKNWDELLPKSLELLSSDDINVTQIGLICLSELFRTYRWKENDARQDLEMLILQYFPELLKYATTVLFDDGKNMENPKIGEMLKLILKI
;
A
#
# COMPACT_ATOMS: atom_id res chain seq x y z
N MET A 1 -21.03 -4.56 -1.54
CA MET A 1 -20.83 -4.63 -3.01
C MET A 1 -20.60 -6.09 -3.41
N ASP A 2 -21.00 -6.53 -4.60
CA ASP A 2 -20.75 -7.93 -5.04
C ASP A 2 -19.33 -8.10 -5.60
N ALA A 3 -18.46 -8.75 -4.83
CA ALA A 3 -17.08 -9.03 -5.22
C ALA A 3 -16.97 -9.92 -6.47
N ASN A 4 -17.94 -10.82 -6.72
CA ASN A 4 -17.91 -11.68 -7.90
C ASN A 4 -18.19 -10.91 -9.19
N ALA A 5 -19.09 -9.91 -9.13
CA ALA A 5 -19.34 -9.03 -10.27
C ALA A 5 -18.10 -8.20 -10.62
N LEU A 6 -17.41 -7.65 -9.61
CA LEU A 6 -16.16 -6.92 -9.80
C LEU A 6 -15.04 -7.81 -10.35
N LEU A 7 -14.91 -9.04 -9.84
CA LEU A 7 -13.93 -10.01 -10.31
C LEU A 7 -14.08 -10.28 -11.81
N ARG A 8 -15.32 -10.48 -12.28
CA ARG A 8 -15.62 -10.66 -13.71
C ARG A 8 -15.25 -9.43 -14.53
N CYS A 9 -15.50 -8.23 -14.00
CA CYS A 9 -15.11 -7.00 -14.67
C CYS A 9 -13.58 -6.88 -14.77
N PHE A 10 -12.83 -7.12 -13.68
CA PHE A 10 -11.37 -7.11 -13.72
C PHE A 10 -10.81 -8.14 -14.71
N ALA A 11 -11.39 -9.35 -14.77
CA ALA A 11 -11.05 -10.34 -15.78
C ALA A 11 -11.33 -9.84 -17.21
N GLY A 12 -12.45 -9.16 -17.43
CA GLY A 12 -12.80 -8.57 -18.73
C GLY A 12 -11.84 -7.48 -19.20
N THR A 13 -11.19 -6.73 -18.30
CA THR A 13 -10.23 -5.67 -18.68
C THR A 13 -8.96 -6.19 -19.37
N ILE A 14 -8.64 -7.47 -19.19
CA ILE A 14 -7.46 -8.11 -19.76
C ILE A 14 -7.81 -9.08 -20.90
N ASP A 15 -9.06 -9.08 -21.35
CA ASP A 15 -9.52 -9.90 -22.48
C ASP A 15 -8.89 -9.44 -23.81
N GLN A 16 -8.80 -10.35 -24.79
CA GLN A 16 -8.28 -10.02 -26.11
C GLN A 16 -9.30 -9.24 -26.95
N ASP A 17 -10.60 -9.44 -26.73
CA ASP A 17 -11.66 -8.71 -27.43
C ASP A 17 -11.78 -7.28 -26.89
N SER A 18 -11.59 -6.30 -27.77
CA SER A 18 -11.69 -4.89 -27.42
C SER A 18 -13.09 -4.49 -26.91
N ASN A 19 -14.15 -5.14 -27.38
CA ASN A 19 -15.51 -4.85 -26.94
C ASN A 19 -15.72 -5.31 -25.49
N VAL A 20 -15.18 -6.47 -25.13
CA VAL A 20 -15.24 -7.01 -23.76
C VAL A 20 -14.46 -6.10 -22.81
N ARG A 21 -13.25 -5.69 -23.18
CA ARG A 21 -12.45 -4.74 -22.38
C ARG A 21 -13.19 -3.43 -22.14
N HIS A 22 -13.68 -2.79 -23.20
CA HIS A 22 -14.38 -1.51 -23.04
C HIS A 22 -15.68 -1.62 -22.24
N ALA A 23 -16.41 -2.73 -22.36
CA ALA A 23 -17.60 -2.97 -21.54
C ALA A 23 -17.22 -3.11 -20.06
N ALA A 24 -16.17 -3.88 -19.75
CA ALA A 24 -15.67 -4.07 -18.40
C ALA A 24 -15.13 -2.77 -17.78
N GLU A 25 -14.37 -1.98 -18.53
CA GLU A 25 -13.86 -0.67 -18.10
C GLU A 25 -14.99 0.30 -17.74
N ARG A 26 -16.06 0.35 -18.55
CA ARG A 26 -17.24 1.17 -18.25
C ARG A 26 -17.95 0.69 -16.98
N GLN A 27 -18.12 -0.61 -16.81
CA GLN A 27 -18.74 -1.17 -15.61
C GLN A 27 -17.89 -0.89 -14.37
N LEU A 28 -16.56 -1.02 -14.44
CA LEU A 28 -15.66 -0.65 -13.34
C LEU A 28 -15.72 0.84 -13.03
N THR A 29 -15.83 1.69 -14.05
CA THR A 29 -15.96 3.14 -13.87
C THR A 29 -17.22 3.47 -13.06
N GLU A 30 -18.37 2.90 -13.42
CA GLU A 30 -19.62 3.08 -12.69
C GLU A 30 -19.57 2.45 -11.30
N ALA A 31 -19.04 1.24 -11.16
CA ALA A 31 -18.87 0.56 -9.89
C ALA A 31 -17.94 1.34 -8.94
N SER A 32 -16.92 2.01 -9.46
CA SER A 32 -16.00 2.78 -8.63
C SER A 32 -16.68 3.96 -7.92
N LYS A 33 -17.86 4.41 -8.38
CA LYS A 33 -18.63 5.51 -7.77
C LYS A 33 -19.34 5.10 -6.49
N THR A 34 -19.53 3.81 -6.26
CA THR A 34 -20.28 3.32 -5.11
C THR A 34 -19.35 2.93 -3.96
N PRO A 35 -19.72 3.24 -2.70
CA PRO A 35 -19.02 2.73 -1.53
C PRO A 35 -18.92 1.19 -1.53
N GLY A 36 -17.83 0.68 -1.01
CA GLY A 36 -17.49 -0.75 -0.95
C GLY A 36 -16.62 -1.23 -2.12
N PHE A 37 -16.39 -0.40 -3.14
CA PHE A 37 -15.52 -0.76 -4.28
C PHE A 37 -14.07 -1.03 -3.84
N LEU A 38 -13.52 -0.17 -2.99
CA LEU A 38 -12.14 -0.29 -2.53
C LEU A 38 -11.95 -1.55 -1.66
N GLY A 39 -12.86 -1.80 -0.72
CA GLY A 39 -12.84 -2.98 0.13
C GLY A 39 -12.94 -4.27 -0.68
N ALA A 40 -13.92 -4.36 -1.59
CA ALA A 40 -14.07 -5.54 -2.46
C ALA A 40 -12.87 -5.73 -3.41
N SER A 41 -12.23 -4.64 -3.87
CA SER A 41 -11.00 -4.74 -4.66
C SER A 41 -9.86 -5.35 -3.84
N LEU A 42 -9.70 -4.95 -2.58
CA LEU A 42 -8.69 -5.52 -1.68
C LEU A 42 -8.96 -6.99 -1.35
N GLU A 43 -10.22 -7.39 -1.15
CA GLU A 43 -10.60 -8.80 -0.96
C GLU A 43 -10.22 -9.67 -2.18
N ILE A 44 -10.49 -9.17 -3.39
CA ILE A 44 -10.10 -9.86 -4.64
C ILE A 44 -8.58 -9.99 -4.74
N ILE A 45 -7.84 -8.93 -4.40
CA ILE A 45 -6.37 -8.92 -4.45
C ILE A 45 -5.79 -9.92 -3.43
N ALA A 46 -6.37 -9.99 -2.23
CA ALA A 46 -5.91 -10.89 -1.17
C ALA A 46 -6.27 -12.37 -1.42
N SER A 47 -7.30 -12.66 -2.22
CA SER A 47 -7.80 -14.02 -2.43
C SER A 47 -6.81 -14.95 -3.14
N ASN A 48 -6.53 -16.12 -2.56
CA ASN A 48 -5.65 -17.12 -3.17
C ASN A 48 -6.22 -17.79 -4.42
N GLU A 49 -7.54 -17.72 -4.61
CA GLU A 49 -8.24 -18.39 -5.72
C GLU A 49 -8.23 -17.56 -7.00
N VAL A 50 -7.84 -16.28 -6.91
CA VAL A 50 -7.86 -15.35 -8.04
C VAL A 50 -6.52 -15.40 -8.80
N PRO A 51 -6.56 -15.57 -10.14
CA PRO A 51 -5.37 -15.47 -10.99
C PRO A 51 -4.59 -14.15 -10.83
N GLU A 52 -3.25 -14.23 -10.85
CA GLU A 52 -2.37 -13.08 -10.63
C GLU A 52 -2.63 -11.91 -11.59
N ASN A 53 -2.86 -12.17 -12.87
CA ASN A 53 -3.16 -11.13 -13.87
C ASN A 53 -4.41 -10.30 -13.51
N ILE A 54 -5.43 -10.95 -12.92
CA ILE A 54 -6.64 -10.27 -12.46
C ILE A 54 -6.35 -9.46 -11.19
N LYS A 55 -5.54 -9.98 -10.26
CA LYS A 55 -5.08 -9.24 -9.08
C LYS A 55 -4.29 -7.99 -9.44
N LEU A 56 -3.44 -8.07 -10.47
CA LEU A 56 -2.68 -6.91 -10.96
C LEU A 56 -3.61 -5.85 -11.54
N SER A 57 -4.64 -6.25 -12.30
CA SER A 57 -5.67 -5.33 -12.78
C SER A 57 -6.40 -4.66 -11.61
N ALA A 58 -6.92 -5.44 -10.66
CA ALA A 58 -7.60 -4.92 -9.47
C ALA A 58 -6.70 -3.95 -8.66
N SER A 59 -5.43 -4.30 -8.47
CA SER A 59 -4.43 -3.46 -7.78
C SER A 59 -4.21 -2.14 -8.49
N LEU A 60 -4.19 -2.13 -9.83
CA LEU A 60 -4.02 -0.91 -10.62
C LEU A 60 -5.23 0.03 -10.47
N TYR A 61 -6.45 -0.52 -10.54
CA TYR A 61 -7.68 0.25 -10.32
C TYR A 61 -7.75 0.81 -8.89
N PHE A 62 -7.46 -0.02 -7.88
CA PHE A 62 -7.38 0.43 -6.49
C PHE A 62 -6.38 1.57 -6.33
N LYS A 63 -5.15 1.40 -6.82
CA LYS A 63 -4.09 2.41 -6.72
C LYS A 63 -4.51 3.72 -7.38
N ASN A 64 -5.09 3.66 -8.58
CA ASN A 64 -5.56 4.85 -9.27
C ASN A 64 -6.65 5.55 -8.43
N LYS A 65 -7.66 4.83 -7.95
CA LYS A 65 -8.74 5.40 -7.15
C LYS A 65 -8.21 6.12 -5.90
N ILE A 66 -7.28 5.53 -5.16
CA ILE A 66 -6.64 6.17 -4.01
C ILE A 66 -5.83 7.41 -4.42
N SER A 67 -5.04 7.30 -5.50
CA SER A 67 -4.15 8.38 -5.94
C SER A 67 -4.90 9.66 -6.32
N TYR A 68 -6.11 9.53 -6.86
CA TYR A 68 -6.94 10.66 -7.29
C TYR A 68 -7.96 11.08 -6.23
N GLY A 69 -8.45 10.13 -5.42
CA GLY A 69 -9.64 10.35 -4.59
C GLY A 69 -9.44 10.40 -3.09
N TRP A 70 -8.25 10.09 -2.57
CA TRP A 70 -8.03 10.12 -1.12
C TRP A 70 -8.05 11.54 -0.53
N ASN A 71 -7.49 12.50 -1.28
CA ASN A 71 -7.42 13.93 -0.94
C ASN A 71 -8.02 14.77 -2.08
N SER A 72 -9.34 14.94 -2.06
CA SER A 72 -10.11 15.68 -3.08
C SER A 72 -9.59 17.11 -3.34
N ASN A 73 -8.96 17.73 -2.34
CA ASN A 73 -8.45 19.11 -2.43
C ASN A 73 -7.14 19.28 -3.22
N ASN A 74 -6.42 18.21 -3.56
CA ASN A 74 -5.09 18.32 -4.19
C ASN A 74 -5.06 17.99 -5.69
N TYR A 75 -6.17 17.53 -6.28
CA TYR A 75 -6.22 17.17 -7.70
C TYR A 75 -6.86 18.27 -8.56
N VAL A 76 -6.02 19.16 -9.11
CA VAL A 76 -6.42 20.13 -10.17
C VAL A 76 -6.09 19.54 -11.54
N GLY A 77 -6.60 18.34 -11.83
CA GLY A 77 -6.45 17.67 -13.13
C GLY A 77 -7.72 17.80 -13.97
N LYS A 78 -7.61 18.16 -15.26
CA LYS A 78 -8.73 18.29 -16.21
C LYS A 78 -9.47 16.98 -16.57
N ASN A 79 -9.16 15.87 -15.91
CA ASN A 79 -9.73 14.57 -16.25
C ASN A 79 -10.96 14.29 -15.38
N GLU A 80 -12.12 14.74 -15.83
CA GLU A 80 -13.43 14.57 -15.17
C GLU A 80 -13.77 13.10 -14.88
N LEU A 81 -13.14 12.15 -15.59
CA LEU A 81 -13.26 10.71 -15.38
C LEU A 81 -12.61 10.21 -14.08
N LEU A 82 -11.91 11.07 -13.33
CA LEU A 82 -11.18 10.71 -12.11
C LEU A 82 -11.63 11.52 -10.88
N VAL A 83 -12.68 12.35 -11.01
CA VAL A 83 -13.24 13.13 -9.89
C VAL A 83 -14.09 12.20 -9.03
N PHE A 84 -13.44 11.55 -8.08
CA PHE A 84 -14.12 10.73 -7.10
C PHE A 84 -13.49 10.94 -5.74
N GLU A 85 -14.32 11.18 -4.74
CA GLU A 85 -13.89 11.26 -3.36
C GLU A 85 -14.09 9.89 -2.70
N VAL A 86 -13.08 9.44 -1.96
CA VAL A 86 -13.23 8.26 -1.10
C VAL A 86 -14.08 8.66 0.09
N ASP A 87 -15.15 7.90 0.34
CA ASP A 87 -16.04 8.12 1.47
C ASP A 87 -15.24 8.09 2.79
N ASN A 88 -15.47 9.07 3.66
CA ASN A 88 -14.72 9.20 4.91
C ASN A 88 -14.97 8.04 5.86
N ASP A 89 -16.15 7.41 5.81
CA ASP A 89 -16.50 6.26 6.66
C ASP A 89 -15.76 4.98 6.21
N GLU A 90 -15.34 4.90 4.93
CA GLU A 90 -14.55 3.78 4.43
C GLU A 90 -13.07 3.89 4.77
N LYS A 91 -12.53 5.11 4.92
CA LYS A 91 -11.09 5.35 5.07
C LYS A 91 -10.44 4.51 6.19
N PRO A 92 -11.00 4.41 7.42
CA PRO A 92 -10.43 3.58 8.48
C PRO A 92 -10.29 2.11 8.07
N VAL A 93 -11.32 1.57 7.44
CA VAL A 93 -11.35 0.16 7.01
C VAL A 93 -10.34 -0.08 5.89
N ILE A 94 -10.27 0.82 4.91
CA ILE A 94 -9.32 0.71 3.79
C ILE A 94 -7.86 0.77 4.25
N LYS A 95 -7.56 1.62 5.25
CA LYS A 95 -6.23 1.72 5.87
C LYS A 95 -5.75 0.36 6.39
N ASP A 96 -6.59 -0.33 7.16
CA ASP A 96 -6.25 -1.63 7.74
C ASP A 96 -6.23 -2.75 6.71
N MET A 97 -7.24 -2.81 5.84
CA MET A 97 -7.33 -3.83 4.80
C MET A 97 -6.16 -3.72 3.83
N LEU A 98 -5.67 -2.52 3.51
CA LEU A 98 -4.54 -2.35 2.59
C LEU A 98 -3.27 -2.99 3.14
N ILE A 99 -2.95 -2.76 4.41
CA ILE A 99 -1.76 -3.36 5.05
C ILE A 99 -1.89 -4.89 5.06
N GLN A 100 -3.04 -5.43 5.48
CA GLN A 100 -3.30 -6.87 5.51
C GLN A 100 -3.23 -7.51 4.11
N THR A 101 -3.76 -6.82 3.10
CA THR A 101 -3.70 -7.26 1.70
C THR A 101 -2.26 -7.27 1.19
N MET A 102 -1.47 -6.24 1.50
CA MET A 102 -0.04 -6.20 1.14
C MET A 102 0.75 -7.32 1.81
N VAL A 103 0.47 -7.65 3.07
CA VAL A 103 1.07 -8.81 3.76
C VAL A 103 0.72 -10.11 3.04
N SER A 104 -0.57 -10.32 2.73
CA SER A 104 -1.03 -11.51 2.02
C SER A 104 -0.39 -11.65 0.64
N CYS A 105 -0.22 -10.53 -0.08
CA CYS A 105 0.45 -10.50 -1.37
C CYS A 105 1.96 -10.76 -1.26
N ALA A 106 2.63 -10.26 -0.21
CA ALA A 106 4.07 -10.39 -0.05
C ALA A 106 4.53 -11.86 -0.02
N SER A 107 3.71 -12.75 0.56
CA SER A 107 3.98 -14.20 0.63
C SER A 107 3.65 -14.95 -0.67
N GLN A 108 2.87 -14.36 -1.58
CA GLN A 108 2.46 -14.99 -2.84
C GLN A 108 3.26 -14.44 -4.04
N ASN A 109 3.18 -13.13 -4.25
CA ASN A 109 3.81 -12.41 -5.36
C ASN A 109 4.03 -10.93 -5.01
N SER A 110 5.26 -10.46 -5.11
CA SER A 110 5.64 -9.07 -4.82
C SER A 110 5.10 -8.04 -5.83
N SER A 111 4.50 -8.47 -6.93
CA SER A 111 4.00 -7.58 -7.99
C SER A 111 2.83 -6.72 -7.53
N CYS A 112 1.85 -7.30 -6.84
CA CYS A 112 0.74 -6.54 -6.25
C CYS A 112 1.25 -5.54 -5.20
N VAL A 113 2.21 -5.94 -4.35
CA VAL A 113 2.85 -5.06 -3.36
C VAL A 113 3.47 -3.82 -4.03
N ARG A 114 4.18 -4.00 -5.16
CA ARG A 114 4.76 -2.87 -5.91
C ARG A 114 3.70 -1.91 -6.46
N ILE A 115 2.56 -2.44 -6.92
CA ILE A 115 1.46 -1.62 -7.47
C ILE A 115 0.69 -0.89 -6.36
N LEU A 116 0.50 -1.53 -5.20
CA LEU A 116 -0.20 -0.98 -4.05
C LEU A 116 0.64 0.05 -3.28
N LYS A 117 1.97 -0.06 -3.31
CA LYS A 117 2.87 0.85 -2.58
C LYS A 117 2.59 2.35 -2.83
N PRO A 118 2.43 2.85 -4.07
CA PRO A 118 2.07 4.25 -4.31
C PRO A 118 0.76 4.68 -3.64
N ALA A 119 -0.24 3.79 -3.59
CA ALA A 119 -1.50 4.05 -2.90
C ALA A 119 -1.27 4.21 -1.39
N LEU A 120 -0.50 3.30 -0.80
CA LEU A 120 -0.08 3.40 0.60
C LEU A 120 0.65 4.71 0.89
N THR A 121 1.59 5.12 0.04
CA THR A 121 2.30 6.41 0.18
C THR A 121 1.35 7.59 0.21
N VAL A 122 0.33 7.62 -0.65
CA VAL A 122 -0.68 8.69 -0.68
C VAL A 122 -1.47 8.74 0.63
N ILE A 123 -1.93 7.59 1.11
CA ILE A 123 -2.70 7.48 2.34
C ILE A 123 -1.84 7.89 3.54
N ILE A 124 -0.63 7.36 3.69
CA ILE A 124 0.27 7.69 4.80
C ILE A 124 0.56 9.18 4.82
N ASN A 125 0.90 9.79 3.68
CA ASN A 125 1.17 11.22 3.61
C ASN A 125 -0.02 12.05 4.10
N ALA A 126 -1.23 11.69 3.68
CA ALA A 126 -2.46 12.37 4.06
C ALA A 126 -2.79 12.20 5.56
N GLU A 127 -2.91 10.95 5.98
CA GLU A 127 -3.52 10.57 7.26
C GLU A 127 -2.53 10.74 8.41
N TYR A 128 -1.26 10.39 8.21
CA TYR A 128 -0.26 10.50 9.26
C TYR A 128 0.12 11.97 9.51
N THR A 129 0.23 12.78 8.46
CA THR A 129 0.49 14.23 8.62
C THR A 129 -0.67 14.94 9.31
N ALA A 130 -1.91 14.49 9.04
CA ALA A 130 -3.11 15.00 9.70
C ALA A 130 -3.34 14.45 11.12
N LYS A 131 -2.47 13.54 11.62
CA LYS A 131 -2.64 12.84 12.91
C LYS A 131 -3.93 12.02 13.02
N ASN A 132 -4.37 11.44 11.90
CA ASN A 132 -5.54 10.56 11.79
C ASN A 132 -5.16 9.07 11.70
N TRP A 133 -3.90 8.72 11.96
CA TRP A 133 -3.41 7.34 11.87
C TRP A 133 -2.25 7.07 12.84
N ASP A 134 -2.48 7.36 14.12
CA ASP A 134 -1.46 7.21 15.18
C ASP A 134 -0.99 5.75 15.35
N GLU A 135 -1.86 4.78 15.04
CA GLU A 135 -1.54 3.35 15.12
C GLU A 135 -0.59 2.84 14.03
N LEU A 136 -0.29 3.64 13.00
CA LEU A 136 0.58 3.19 11.90
C LEU A 136 1.98 2.82 12.37
N LEU A 137 2.58 3.64 13.24
CA LEU A 137 3.92 3.38 13.79
C LEU A 137 3.96 2.09 14.62
N PRO A 138 3.16 1.91 15.68
CA PRO A 138 3.21 0.69 16.48
C PRO A 138 2.88 -0.56 15.65
N LYS A 139 1.92 -0.49 14.73
CA LYS A 139 1.59 -1.61 13.83
C LYS A 139 2.74 -1.97 12.89
N SER A 140 3.48 -0.97 12.39
CA SER A 140 4.67 -1.21 11.56
C SER A 140 5.79 -1.91 12.32
N LEU A 141 5.97 -1.56 13.60
CA LEU A 141 6.96 -2.19 14.49
C LEU A 141 6.56 -3.62 14.89
N GLU A 142 5.26 -3.86 15.09
CA GLU A 142 4.72 -5.20 15.30
C GLU A 142 5.03 -6.12 14.10
N LEU A 143 4.79 -5.64 12.88
CA LEU A 143 5.11 -6.39 11.65
C LEU A 143 6.62 -6.70 11.54
N LEU A 144 7.50 -5.83 12.02
CA LEU A 144 8.95 -6.06 12.04
C LEU A 144 9.39 -7.10 13.07
N SER A 145 8.58 -7.35 14.09
CA SER A 145 8.86 -8.34 15.13
C SER A 145 8.48 -9.77 14.69
N SER A 146 7.93 -9.92 13.48
CA SER A 146 7.60 -11.23 12.89
C SER A 146 8.85 -11.98 12.43
N ASP A 147 8.82 -13.31 12.53
CA ASP A 147 9.84 -14.19 11.95
C ASP A 147 9.68 -14.37 10.43
N ASP A 148 8.55 -13.95 9.84
CA ASP A 148 8.30 -14.04 8.40
C ASP A 148 8.85 -12.81 7.66
N ILE A 149 9.86 -13.02 6.82
CA ILE A 149 10.50 -11.99 5.99
C ILE A 149 9.51 -11.24 5.07
N ASN A 150 8.41 -11.88 4.68
CA ASN A 150 7.36 -11.25 3.87
C ASN A 150 6.57 -10.23 4.69
N VAL A 151 6.28 -10.55 5.95
CA VAL A 151 5.57 -9.68 6.90
C VAL A 151 6.48 -8.50 7.28
N THR A 152 7.74 -8.78 7.63
CA THR A 152 8.69 -7.72 8.01
C THR A 152 9.00 -6.78 6.84
N GLN A 153 8.99 -7.27 5.59
CA GLN A 153 9.10 -6.40 4.41
C GLN A 153 7.98 -5.35 4.36
N ILE A 154 6.73 -5.73 4.66
CA ILE A 154 5.62 -4.77 4.68
C ILE A 154 5.77 -3.78 5.84
N GLY A 155 6.22 -4.23 7.01
CA GLY A 155 6.57 -3.35 8.13
C GLY A 155 7.61 -2.29 7.72
N LEU A 156 8.70 -2.70 7.05
CA LEU A 156 9.73 -1.77 6.54
C LEU A 156 9.20 -0.80 5.49
N ILE A 157 8.28 -1.22 4.60
CA ILE A 157 7.65 -0.33 3.64
C ILE A 157 6.84 0.74 4.38
N CYS A 158 6.04 0.34 5.37
CA CYS A 158 5.23 1.27 6.16
C CYS A 158 6.10 2.27 6.91
N LEU A 159 7.15 1.80 7.61
CA LEU A 159 8.10 2.70 8.27
C LEU A 159 8.79 3.65 7.30
N SER A 160 9.30 3.15 6.17
CA SER A 160 10.01 3.97 5.19
C SER A 160 9.12 5.10 4.65
N GLU A 161 7.85 4.82 4.35
CA GLU A 161 6.93 5.85 3.87
C GLU A 161 6.43 6.77 5.02
N LEU A 162 6.33 6.28 6.26
CA LEU A 162 6.04 7.08 7.44
C LEU A 162 7.16 8.10 7.68
N PHE A 163 8.41 7.66 7.79
CA PHE A 163 9.56 8.55 8.04
C PHE A 163 9.75 9.55 6.89
N ARG A 164 9.39 9.17 5.67
CA ARG A 164 9.37 10.08 4.51
C ARG A 164 8.46 11.30 4.72
N THR A 165 7.42 11.22 5.54
CA THR A 165 6.55 12.38 5.87
C THR A 165 7.28 13.47 6.64
N TYR A 166 8.38 13.14 7.33
CA TYR A 166 9.21 14.10 8.05
C TYR A 166 10.28 14.78 7.17
N ARG A 167 10.50 14.32 5.92
CA ARG A 167 11.60 14.77 5.05
C ARG A 167 11.63 16.30 4.83
N TRP A 168 10.46 16.94 4.82
CA TRP A 168 10.31 18.37 4.57
C TRP A 168 9.80 19.14 5.79
N LYS A 169 9.78 18.51 6.98
CA LYS A 169 9.38 19.19 8.21
C LYS A 169 10.55 19.98 8.77
N GLU A 170 10.28 21.23 9.13
CA GLU A 170 11.24 22.16 9.73
C GLU A 170 10.86 22.46 11.20
N ASN A 171 11.83 22.97 11.96
CA ASN A 171 11.65 23.49 13.33
C ASN A 171 10.99 22.49 14.30
N ASP A 172 10.01 22.89 15.12
CA ASP A 172 9.46 22.10 16.23
C ASP A 172 8.94 20.72 15.80
N ALA A 173 8.47 20.56 14.56
CA ALA A 173 8.01 19.27 14.05
C ALA A 173 9.14 18.25 13.80
N ARG A 174 10.41 18.68 13.90
CA ARG A 174 11.60 17.83 13.88
C ARG A 174 11.92 17.23 15.25
N GLN A 175 11.44 17.82 16.35
CA GLN A 175 11.65 17.26 17.69
C GLN A 175 10.99 15.88 17.82
N ASP A 176 9.78 15.73 17.27
CA ASP A 176 9.09 14.45 17.18
C ASP A 176 9.96 13.41 16.45
N LEU A 177 10.57 13.80 15.32
CA LEU A 177 11.47 12.92 14.57
C LEU A 177 12.71 12.55 15.39
N GLU A 178 13.33 13.48 16.09
CA GLU A 178 14.52 13.20 16.92
C GLU A 178 14.23 12.18 18.01
N MET A 179 13.06 12.26 18.66
CA MET A 179 12.61 11.26 19.63
C MET A 179 12.45 9.89 18.97
N LEU A 180 11.80 9.82 17.80
CA LEU A 180 11.63 8.57 17.05
C LEU A 180 12.99 7.97 16.64
N ILE A 181 13.94 8.79 16.21
CA ILE A 181 15.28 8.34 15.83
C ILE A 181 15.98 7.67 17.02
N LEU A 182 16.02 8.36 18.16
CA LEU A 182 16.68 7.84 19.37
C LEU A 182 16.02 6.55 19.87
N GLN A 183 14.71 6.43 19.70
CA GLN A 183 13.96 5.28 20.17
C GLN A 183 14.08 4.06 19.25
N TYR A 184 14.05 4.23 17.91
CA TYR A 184 13.84 3.11 16.99
C TYR A 184 15.03 2.80 16.06
N PHE A 185 15.90 3.76 15.76
CA PHE A 185 16.99 3.53 14.82
C PHE A 185 18.03 2.50 15.31
N PRO A 186 18.37 2.43 16.61
CA PRO A 186 19.27 1.38 17.11
C PRO A 186 18.76 -0.04 16.83
N GLU A 187 17.47 -0.30 17.04
CA GLU A 187 16.86 -1.60 16.77
C GLU A 187 16.75 -1.89 15.26
N LEU A 188 16.46 -0.87 14.43
CA LEU A 188 16.49 -1.02 12.97
C LEU A 188 17.89 -1.36 12.46
N LEU A 189 18.93 -0.73 13.00
CA LEU A 189 20.32 -1.03 12.66
C LEU A 189 20.72 -2.44 13.10
N LYS A 190 20.30 -2.84 14.30
CA LYS A 190 20.51 -4.21 14.79
C LYS A 190 19.83 -5.22 13.87
N TYR A 191 18.54 -5.01 13.53
CA TYR A 191 17.82 -5.87 12.59
C TYR A 191 18.54 -5.95 11.22
N ALA A 192 18.99 -4.82 10.69
CA ALA A 192 19.72 -4.78 9.42
C ALA A 192 21.03 -5.61 9.46
N THR A 193 21.77 -5.54 10.57
CA THR A 193 23.06 -6.22 10.70
C THR A 193 22.92 -7.69 11.08
N THR A 194 22.02 -8.03 12.01
CA THR A 194 21.90 -9.40 12.53
C THR A 194 20.96 -10.28 11.72
N VAL A 195 19.85 -9.73 11.21
CA VAL A 195 18.83 -10.51 10.50
C VAL A 195 19.03 -10.41 8.99
N LEU A 196 19.11 -9.18 8.46
CA LEU A 196 19.18 -8.99 7.02
C LEU A 196 20.57 -9.33 6.47
N PHE A 197 21.65 -8.83 7.06
CA PHE A 197 23.00 -9.10 6.58
C PHE A 197 23.51 -10.49 6.99
N ASP A 198 23.33 -10.85 8.27
CA ASP A 198 23.75 -12.13 8.88
C ASP A 198 25.17 -12.58 8.45
N ASP A 199 26.17 -11.77 8.81
CA ASP A 199 27.59 -11.98 8.47
C ASP A 199 27.84 -12.26 6.97
N GLY A 200 27.01 -11.70 6.10
CA GLY A 200 27.11 -11.83 4.65
C GLY A 200 26.40 -13.05 4.06
N LYS A 201 25.80 -13.93 4.88
CA LYS A 201 25.09 -15.13 4.39
C LYS A 201 23.95 -14.80 3.44
N ASN A 202 23.36 -13.62 3.61
CA ASN A 202 22.17 -13.17 2.90
C ASN A 202 22.48 -12.18 1.75
N MET A 203 23.75 -11.94 1.44
CA MET A 203 24.18 -10.85 0.55
C MET A 203 23.72 -11.01 -0.90
N GLU A 204 23.48 -12.24 -1.35
CA GLU A 204 22.99 -12.54 -2.72
C GLU A 204 21.46 -12.51 -2.83
N ASN A 205 20.72 -12.35 -1.74
CA ASN A 205 19.26 -12.37 -1.75
C ASN A 205 18.70 -10.99 -2.19
N PRO A 206 18.05 -10.88 -3.37
CA PRO A 206 17.57 -9.59 -3.88
C PRO A 206 16.52 -8.93 -2.98
N LYS A 207 15.67 -9.74 -2.34
CA LYS A 207 14.62 -9.25 -1.43
C LYS A 207 15.22 -8.60 -0.20
N ILE A 208 16.28 -9.20 0.35
CA ILE A 208 17.03 -8.64 1.47
C ILE A 208 17.72 -7.34 1.05
N GLY A 209 18.29 -7.27 -0.15
CA GLY A 209 18.83 -6.03 -0.72
C GLY A 209 17.78 -4.91 -0.81
N GLU A 210 16.55 -5.23 -1.25
CA GLU A 210 15.44 -4.26 -1.26
C GLU A 210 15.06 -3.78 0.15
N MET A 211 15.03 -4.69 1.13
CA MET A 211 14.74 -4.37 2.53
C MET A 211 15.82 -3.48 3.17
N LEU A 212 17.10 -3.78 2.95
CA LEU A 212 18.21 -2.93 3.37
C LEU A 212 18.10 -1.52 2.77
N LYS A 213 17.73 -1.42 1.49
CA LYS A 213 17.48 -0.13 0.83
C LYS A 213 16.32 0.64 1.45
N LEU A 214 15.30 -0.02 2.00
CA LEU A 214 14.22 0.65 2.75
C LEU A 214 14.75 1.21 4.07
N ILE A 215 15.55 0.45 4.81
CA ILE A 215 16.17 0.90 6.07
C ILE A 215 17.07 2.12 5.83
N LEU A 216 17.88 2.11 4.77
CA LEU A 216 18.73 3.26 4.43
C LEU A 216 17.97 4.53 4.02
N LYS A 217 16.67 4.42 3.75
CA LYS A 217 15.81 5.55 3.36
C LYS A 217 14.98 6.09 4.52
N ILE A 218 14.90 5.36 5.63
CA ILE A 218 14.35 5.82 6.91
C ILE A 218 15.31 6.87 7.47
#